data_AF-A0A7J6TKR7-F1
#
_entry.id   AF-A0A7J6TKR7-F1
#
_cell.length_a   1.000
_cell.length_b   1.000
_cell.length_c   1.000
_cell.angle_alpha   90.00
_cell.angle_beta   90.00
_cell.angle_gamma   90.00
#
_symmetry.space_group_name_H-M   'P 1'
#
loop_
_entity.id
_entity.type
_entity.pdbx_description
1 polymer ?
#
loop_
_entity_poly.entity_id
_entity_poly.type
_entity_poly.pdbx_seq_one_letter_code
_entity_poly.pdbx_strand_id
1 'polypeptide(L)'
;PDFGQWQAKELANSLEELLDTYNVEVVCGKGYVEIKLKGVNKGVAAQTILQKLSNIRGQPDFVLAMGDDQSDELMFEKLKSLYEPKPSPVATAHSESPRHHPPSPTDSAGHSSSVERPQR
;
A
#
# COMPACT_ATOMS: atom_id res chain seq x y z
N PRO A 1 -36.58 -9.75 -17.14
CA PRO A 1 -35.17 -9.85 -16.70
C PRO A 1 -34.97 -9.62 -15.20
N ASP A 2 -35.84 -8.83 -14.56
CA ASP A 2 -35.61 -8.34 -13.19
C ASP A 2 -36.01 -9.33 -12.10
N PHE A 3 -36.99 -10.20 -12.37
CA PHE A 3 -37.43 -11.21 -11.40
C PHE A 3 -36.31 -12.17 -10.99
N GLY A 4 -35.45 -12.57 -11.94
CA GLY A 4 -34.31 -13.45 -11.64
C GLY A 4 -33.25 -12.78 -10.75
N GLN A 5 -32.98 -11.48 -10.97
CA GLN A 5 -32.06 -10.72 -10.12
C GLN A 5 -32.64 -10.52 -8.72
N TRP A 6 -33.95 -10.26 -8.63
CA TRP A 6 -34.65 -10.15 -7.34
C TRP A 6 -34.57 -11.47 -6.57
N GLN A 7 -34.89 -12.59 -7.20
CA GLN A 7 -34.79 -13.93 -6.59
C GLN A 7 -33.36 -14.26 -6.15
N ALA A 8 -32.34 -13.91 -6.95
CA ALA A 8 -30.94 -14.12 -6.58
C ALA A 8 -30.53 -13.29 -5.35
N LYS A 9 -31.06 -12.05 -5.23
CA LYS A 9 -30.84 -11.20 -4.06
C LYS A 9 -31.51 -11.77 -2.81
N GLU A 10 -32.76 -12.23 -2.91
CA GLU A 10 -33.45 -12.85 -1.78
C GLU A 10 -32.74 -14.14 -1.33
N LEU A 11 -32.23 -14.93 -2.27
CA LEU A 11 -31.40 -16.09 -1.97
C LEU A 11 -30.12 -15.69 -1.24
N ALA A 12 -29.41 -14.67 -1.72
CA ALA A 12 -28.18 -14.20 -1.07
C ALA A 12 -28.45 -13.74 0.37
N ASN A 13 -29.49 -12.91 0.60
CA ASN A 13 -29.88 -12.47 1.93
C ASN A 13 -30.21 -13.66 2.86
N SER A 14 -30.96 -14.64 2.35
CA SER A 14 -31.33 -15.82 3.14
C SER A 14 -30.11 -16.67 3.51
N LEU A 15 -29.13 -16.78 2.59
CA LEU A 15 -27.89 -17.50 2.84
C LEU A 15 -26.99 -16.75 3.83
N GLU A 16 -26.93 -15.43 3.77
CA GLU A 16 -26.19 -14.60 4.74
C GLU A 16 -26.72 -14.81 6.16
N GLU A 17 -28.05 -14.81 6.34
CA GLU A 17 -28.67 -15.08 7.64
C GLU A 17 -28.42 -16.52 8.12
N LEU A 18 -28.64 -17.51 7.25
CA LEU A 18 -28.49 -18.92 7.59
C LEU A 18 -27.04 -19.29 7.95
N LEU A 19 -26.07 -18.65 7.30
CA LEU A 19 -24.66 -19.01 7.39
C LEU A 19 -23.82 -18.08 8.27
N ASP A 20 -24.43 -17.12 8.97
CA ASP A 20 -23.72 -16.12 9.78
C ASP A 20 -22.78 -16.73 10.84
N THR A 21 -23.14 -17.91 11.37
CA THR A 21 -22.32 -18.63 12.36
C THR A 21 -21.14 -19.41 11.77
N TYR A 22 -21.06 -19.52 10.44
CA TYR A 22 -20.01 -20.24 9.74
C TYR A 22 -18.93 -19.28 9.21
N ASN A 23 -17.70 -19.77 9.06
CA ASN A 23 -16.60 -18.98 8.52
C ASN A 23 -16.64 -18.89 6.98
N VAL A 24 -17.79 -18.49 6.44
CA VAL A 24 -18.05 -18.36 5.00
C VAL A 24 -18.58 -16.97 4.66
N GLU A 25 -18.43 -16.57 3.41
CA GLU A 25 -19.01 -15.34 2.85
C GLU A 25 -19.84 -15.69 1.61
N VAL A 26 -20.97 -14.99 1.46
CA VAL A 26 -21.85 -15.06 0.29
C VAL A 26 -21.42 -13.97 -0.68
N VAL A 27 -21.22 -14.32 -1.95
CA VAL A 27 -20.78 -13.38 -3.00
C VAL A 27 -21.75 -13.45 -4.17
N CYS A 28 -22.22 -12.28 -4.59
CA CYS A 28 -23.06 -12.14 -5.78
C CYS A 28 -22.19 -11.79 -6.99
N GLY A 29 -22.13 -12.70 -7.96
CA GLY A 29 -21.43 -12.51 -9.22
C GLY A 29 -22.37 -12.21 -10.39
N LYS A 30 -21.81 -12.16 -11.60
CA LYS A 30 -22.60 -11.95 -12.83
C LYS A 30 -23.38 -13.21 -13.20
N GLY A 31 -24.61 -13.32 -12.69
CA GLY A 31 -25.52 -14.43 -12.99
C GLY A 31 -25.35 -15.64 -12.07
N TYR A 32 -24.63 -15.50 -10.95
CA TYR A 32 -24.47 -16.55 -9.95
C TYR A 32 -24.40 -15.97 -8.54
N VAL A 33 -24.70 -16.82 -7.56
CA VAL A 33 -24.42 -16.61 -6.14
C VAL A 33 -23.48 -17.73 -5.71
N GLU A 34 -22.36 -17.38 -5.10
CA GLU A 34 -21.39 -18.35 -4.58
C GLU A 34 -21.22 -18.19 -3.07
N ILE A 35 -20.82 -19.27 -2.41
CA ILE A 35 -20.42 -19.26 -1.00
C ILE A 35 -18.98 -19.76 -0.95
N LYS A 36 -18.12 -19.03 -0.25
CA LYS A 36 -16.71 -19.41 -0.08
C LYS A 36 -16.27 -19.21 1.36
N LEU A 37 -15.18 -19.89 1.74
CA LEU A 37 -14.57 -19.68 3.06
C LEU A 37 -13.99 -18.25 3.15
N LYS A 38 -14.23 -17.58 4.28
CA LYS A 38 -13.64 -16.27 4.55
C LYS A 38 -12.11 -16.36 4.45
N GLY A 39 -11.51 -15.39 3.76
CA GLY A 39 -10.06 -15.34 3.58
C GLY A 39 -9.49 -16.28 2.52
N VAL A 40 -10.33 -17.08 1.85
CA VAL A 40 -9.91 -17.89 0.69
C VAL A 40 -10.28 -17.14 -0.58
N ASN A 41 -9.26 -16.71 -1.33
CA ASN A 41 -9.43 -16.03 -2.62
C ASN A 41 -8.20 -16.25 -3.53
N LYS A 42 -8.33 -15.85 -4.80
CA LYS A 42 -7.31 -16.02 -5.83
C LYS A 42 -5.99 -15.29 -5.48
N GLY A 43 -6.05 -14.17 -4.77
CA GLY A 43 -4.85 -13.47 -4.27
C GLY A 43 -4.07 -14.28 -3.22
N VAL A 44 -4.76 -14.82 -2.22
CA VAL A 44 -4.14 -15.70 -1.21
C VAL A 44 -3.56 -16.96 -1.86
N ALA A 45 -4.27 -17.54 -2.83
CA ALA A 45 -3.78 -18.68 -3.59
C ALA A 45 -2.50 -18.34 -4.38
N ALA A 46 -2.48 -17.25 -5.14
CA ALA A 46 -1.33 -16.81 -5.92
C ALA A 46 -0.10 -16.54 -5.02
N GLN A 47 -0.29 -15.85 -3.90
CA GLN A 47 0.78 -15.62 -2.92
C GLN A 47 1.33 -16.94 -2.37
N THR A 48 0.45 -17.88 -2.00
CA THR A 48 0.84 -19.19 -1.47
C THR A 48 1.64 -19.99 -2.50
N ILE A 49 1.21 -19.98 -3.76
CA ILE A 49 1.92 -20.67 -4.85
C ILE A 49 3.31 -20.06 -5.06
N LEU A 50 3.42 -18.73 -5.14
CA LEU A 50 4.70 -18.05 -5.33
C LEU A 50 5.67 -18.30 -4.17
N GLN A 51 5.20 -18.25 -2.93
CA GLN A 51 6.01 -18.56 -1.76
C GLN A 51 6.54 -20.00 -1.80
N LYS A 52 5.67 -20.97 -2.10
CA LYS A 52 6.06 -22.38 -2.23
C LYS A 52 7.08 -22.58 -3.35
N LEU A 53 6.85 -21.99 -4.53
CA LEU A 53 7.77 -22.06 -5.65
C LEU A 53 9.13 -21.45 -5.28
N SER A 54 9.13 -20.29 -4.62
CA SER A 54 10.35 -19.61 -4.20
C SER A 54 11.18 -20.44 -3.23
N ASN A 55 10.52 -21.14 -2.31
CA ASN A 55 11.19 -22.03 -1.36
C ASN A 55 11.83 -23.27 -2.00
N ILE A 56 11.27 -23.76 -3.13
CA ILE A 56 11.72 -25.00 -3.77
C ILE A 56 12.73 -24.71 -4.89
N ARG A 57 12.51 -23.66 -5.68
CA ARG A 57 13.24 -23.38 -6.92
C ARG A 57 13.85 -21.98 -6.98
N GLY A 58 13.70 -21.18 -5.93
CA GLY A 58 14.07 -19.76 -5.95
C GLY A 58 12.98 -18.88 -6.58
N GLN A 59 13.17 -17.57 -6.46
CA GLN A 59 12.23 -16.56 -6.92
C GLN A 59 12.02 -16.64 -8.45
N PRO A 60 10.77 -16.68 -8.95
CA PRO A 60 10.50 -16.60 -10.39
C PRO A 60 11.03 -15.29 -11.00
N ASP A 61 11.62 -15.39 -12.19
CA ASP A 61 12.09 -14.27 -13.01
C ASP A 61 10.97 -13.65 -13.87
N PHE A 62 9.90 -14.41 -14.12
CA PHE A 62 8.73 -13.98 -14.86
C PHE A 62 7.43 -14.48 -14.21
N VAL A 63 6.45 -13.59 -14.09
CA VAL A 63 5.10 -13.91 -13.60
C VAL A 63 4.08 -13.30 -14.54
N LEU A 64 3.22 -14.15 -15.14
CA LEU A 64 2.06 -13.74 -15.92
C LEU A 64 0.79 -14.11 -15.16
N ALA A 65 -0.10 -13.14 -14.98
CA ALA A 65 -1.43 -13.36 -14.41
C ALA A 65 -2.50 -12.88 -15.39
N MET A 66 -3.55 -13.68 -15.55
CA MET A 66 -4.68 -13.42 -16.45
C MET A 66 -5.97 -13.82 -15.73
N GLY A 67 -7.04 -13.09 -16.00
CA GLY A 67 -8.34 -13.24 -15.35
C GLY A 67 -9.41 -12.48 -16.11
N ASP A 68 -10.67 -12.87 -15.91
CA ASP A 68 -11.83 -12.42 -16.69
C ASP A 68 -12.93 -11.77 -15.86
N ASP A 69 -12.95 -12.06 -14.55
CA ASP A 69 -14.00 -11.58 -13.66
C ASP A 69 -13.46 -10.79 -12.46
N GLN A 70 -14.38 -10.27 -11.66
CA GLN A 70 -14.04 -9.46 -10.49
C GLN A 70 -13.26 -10.24 -9.42
N SER A 71 -13.38 -11.57 -9.39
CA SER A 71 -12.66 -12.38 -8.39
C SER A 71 -11.16 -12.42 -8.65
N ASP A 72 -10.71 -12.16 -9.89
CA ASP A 72 -9.30 -12.07 -10.26
C ASP A 72 -8.62 -10.78 -9.77
N GLU A 73 -9.37 -9.74 -9.43
CA GLU A 73 -8.80 -8.46 -8.98
C GLU A 73 -7.91 -8.62 -7.75
N LEU A 74 -8.32 -9.46 -6.79
CA LEU A 74 -7.51 -9.76 -5.60
C LEU A 74 -6.20 -10.48 -5.94
N MET A 75 -6.16 -11.25 -7.03
CA MET A 75 -4.91 -11.84 -7.55
C MET A 75 -4.01 -10.76 -8.11
N PHE A 76 -4.54 -9.86 -8.94
CA PHE A 76 -3.76 -8.78 -9.54
C PHE A 76 -3.21 -7.82 -8.49
N GLU A 77 -4.05 -7.37 -7.54
CA GLU A 77 -3.63 -6.52 -6.42
C GLU A 77 -2.51 -7.17 -5.60
N LYS A 78 -2.63 -8.47 -5.32
CA LYS A 78 -1.62 -9.19 -4.55
C LYS A 78 -0.30 -9.24 -5.29
N LEU A 79 -0.31 -9.60 -6.57
CA LEU A 79 0.90 -9.66 -7.39
C LEU A 79 1.54 -8.27 -7.55
N LYS A 80 0.71 -7.25 -7.79
CA LYS A 80 1.13 -5.84 -7.84
C LYS A 80 1.87 -5.44 -6.56
N SER A 81 1.30 -5.76 -5.40
CA SER A 81 1.92 -5.46 -4.10
C SER A 81 3.25 -6.17 -3.83
N LEU A 82 3.49 -7.31 -4.48
CA LEU A 82 4.71 -8.10 -4.32
C LEU A 82 5.84 -7.65 -5.24
N TYR A 83 5.52 -7.17 -6.44
CA TYR A 83 6.51 -6.89 -7.49
C TYR A 83 6.63 -5.42 -7.90
N GLU A 84 5.67 -4.56 -7.56
CA GLU A 84 5.82 -3.14 -7.84
C GLU A 84 6.69 -2.42 -6.80
N PRO A 85 7.60 -1.54 -7.24
CA PRO A 85 8.37 -0.70 -6.33
C PRO A 85 7.43 0.24 -5.57
N LYS A 86 7.49 0.20 -4.24
CA LYS A 86 6.79 1.18 -3.41
C LYS A 86 7.34 2.57 -3.73
N PRO A 87 6.50 3.59 -3.98
CA PRO A 87 6.98 4.95 -4.18
C PRO A 87 7.75 5.38 -2.93
N SER A 88 9.03 5.69 -3.11
CA SER A 88 9.85 6.30 -2.07
C SER A 88 9.23 7.64 -1.69
N PRO A 89 9.21 8.02 -0.40
CA PRO A 89 8.72 9.33 -0.01
C PRO A 89 9.62 10.37 -0.67
N VAL A 90 9.06 11.10 -1.63
CA VAL A 90 9.72 12.26 -2.25
C VAL A 90 9.97 13.25 -1.12
N ALA A 91 11.23 13.45 -0.77
CA ALA A 91 11.62 14.49 0.17
C ALA A 91 11.19 15.83 -0.43
N THR A 92 10.15 16.44 0.13
CA THR A 92 9.74 17.81 -0.19
C THR A 92 10.89 18.72 0.22
N ALA A 93 11.74 19.07 -0.74
CA ALA A 93 12.75 20.11 -0.55
C ALA A 93 12.01 21.42 -0.30
N HIS A 94 11.92 21.82 0.97
CA HIS A 94 11.50 23.16 1.35
C HIS A 94 12.52 24.14 0.76
N SER A 95 12.10 24.86 -0.29
CA SER A 95 12.78 26.05 -0.78
C SER A 95 12.66 27.14 0.29
N GLU A 96 13.62 27.22 1.23
CA GLU A 96 13.81 28.43 2.02
C GLU A 96 14.28 29.56 1.11
N SER A 97 13.41 30.56 0.89
CA SER A 97 13.81 31.83 0.28
C SER A 97 14.74 32.61 1.22
N PRO A 98 15.88 33.14 0.75
CA PRO A 98 16.77 33.95 1.58
C PRO A 98 16.09 35.27 1.96
N ARG A 99 15.84 35.50 3.25
CA ARG A 99 15.41 36.81 3.75
C ARG A 99 16.60 37.78 3.72
N HIS A 100 16.54 38.75 2.81
CA HIS A 100 17.42 39.92 2.81
C HIS A 100 17.29 40.68 4.13
N HIS A 101 18.39 40.75 4.87
CA HIS A 101 18.59 41.62 6.02
C HIS A 101 19.51 42.77 5.58
N PRO A 102 19.18 44.05 5.85
CA PRO A 102 20.08 45.15 5.53
C PRO A 102 21.25 45.20 6.51
N PRO A 103 22.44 45.69 6.11
CA PRO A 103 23.59 45.81 7.00
C PRO A 103 23.44 47.01 7.95
N SER A 104 23.74 46.78 9.23
CA SER A 104 23.89 47.83 10.25
C SER A 104 25.19 48.60 10.05
N PRO A 105 25.24 49.90 10.41
CA PRO A 105 26.41 50.74 10.15
C PRO A 105 27.57 50.39 11.08
N THR A 106 28.76 50.39 10.47
CA THR A 106 30.07 50.38 11.12
C THR A 106 30.24 51.59 12.01
N ASP A 107 30.72 51.39 13.24
CA ASP A 107 31.47 52.43 13.94
C ASP A 107 32.85 51.91 14.33
N SER A 108 33.85 52.59 13.79
CA SER A 108 35.27 52.35 13.94
C SER A 108 35.86 53.50 14.73
N ALA A 109 36.45 53.20 15.90
CA ALA A 109 37.58 53.89 16.54
C ALA A 109 37.56 53.50 18.03
N GLY A 110 38.63 53.08 18.69
CA GLY A 110 40.03 52.99 18.32
C GLY A 110 40.86 52.96 19.62
N HIS A 111 42.07 52.39 19.53
CA HIS A 111 43.24 52.63 20.40
C HIS A 111 43.13 52.21 21.88
N SER A 112 44.16 51.71 22.56
CA SER A 112 45.53 51.32 22.25
C SER A 112 46.14 50.77 23.56
N SER A 113 47.22 50.00 23.42
CA SER A 113 48.30 49.78 24.39
C SER A 113 47.96 48.91 25.62
N SER A 114 48.55 47.72 25.76
CA SER A 114 49.95 47.39 26.10
C SER A 114 50.02 47.00 27.58
N VAL A 115 50.50 45.79 27.85
CA VAL A 115 51.77 45.52 28.55
C VAL A 115 51.71 44.13 29.20
N GLU A 116 52.70 43.35 28.81
CA GLU A 116 53.18 42.04 29.26
C GLU A 116 53.53 41.95 30.76
N ARG A 117 53.41 40.72 31.31
CA ARG A 117 54.27 40.01 32.31
C ARG A 117 53.51 39.39 33.50
N PRO A 118 54.08 38.40 34.22
CA PRO A 118 54.77 37.20 33.72
C PRO A 118 54.34 35.93 34.49
N GLN A 119 54.95 34.81 34.12
CA GLN A 119 54.75 33.46 34.66
C GLN A 119 55.00 33.29 36.16
N ARG A 120 54.21 32.40 36.77
CA ARG A 120 54.68 31.24 37.53
C ARG A 120 53.66 30.10 37.42
#